data_AF-A0A2P5N2C5-F1
#
_entry.id   AF-A0A2P5N2C5-F1
#
_cell.length_a   1.000
_cell.length_b   1.000
_cell.length_c   1.000
_cell.angle_alpha   90.00
_cell.angle_beta   90.00
_cell.angle_gamma   90.00
#
_symmetry.space_group_name_H-M   'P 1'
#
loop_
_entity.id
_entity.type
_entity.pdbx_description
1 polymer ?
#
loop_
_entity_poly.entity_id
_entity_poly.type
_entity_poly.pdbx_seq_one_letter_code
_entity_poly.pdbx_strand_id
1 'polypeptide(L)'
;MKKLWLVVIAYSLVVFSANLSANLLINPGFETGLDGWQSSGNAKIRVSNPLPHDGENYVYGENTPLFSVWQDISLSDKDILFSDIDTGNLNVIFGGWQSGWGTQHDNGKISVSLFDSNMSAIGGASLPNFFQIILG
;
A
#
# COMPACT_ATOMS: atom_id res chain seq x y z
N MET A 1 -51.58 -42.96 4.51
CA MET A 1 -50.10 -42.89 4.56
C MET A 1 -49.69 -41.44 4.30
N LYS A 2 -49.02 -40.77 5.26
CA LYS A 2 -48.63 -39.35 5.10
C LYS A 2 -47.26 -39.31 4.40
N LYS A 3 -47.19 -38.66 3.23
CA LYS A 3 -45.92 -38.39 2.53
C LYS A 3 -45.16 -37.32 3.31
N LEU A 4 -43.95 -37.67 3.74
CA LEU A 4 -42.99 -36.74 4.32
C LEU A 4 -42.19 -36.12 3.17
N TRP A 5 -42.14 -34.80 3.09
CA TRP A 5 -41.27 -34.08 2.17
C TRP A 5 -40.10 -33.50 2.97
N LEU A 6 -38.88 -33.86 2.59
CA LEU A 6 -37.67 -33.23 3.11
C LEU A 6 -37.35 -32.02 2.22
N VAL A 7 -37.34 -30.84 2.83
CA VAL A 7 -36.84 -29.62 2.20
C VAL A 7 -35.52 -29.30 2.89
N VAL A 8 -34.40 -29.65 2.27
CA VAL A 8 -33.07 -29.22 2.72
C VAL A 8 -32.78 -27.89 2.02
N ILE A 9 -32.74 -26.80 2.77
CA ILE A 9 -32.22 -25.53 2.29
C ILE A 9 -30.88 -25.32 2.99
N ALA A 10 -29.78 -25.55 2.27
CA ALA A 10 -28.45 -25.20 2.74
C ALA A 10 -28.19 -23.74 2.34
N TYR A 11 -28.18 -22.83 3.33
CA TYR A 11 -27.55 -21.52 3.17
C TYR A 11 -26.20 -21.57 3.87
N SER A 12 -25.10 -21.44 3.12
CA SER A 12 -23.82 -21.02 3.70
C SER A 12 -23.61 -19.56 3.34
N LEU A 13 -23.89 -18.65 4.27
CA LEU A 13 -23.39 -17.29 4.17
C LEU A 13 -21.97 -17.29 4.74
N VAL A 14 -20.98 -17.37 3.86
CA VAL A 14 -19.58 -17.15 4.23
C VAL A 14 -19.30 -15.67 4.00
N VAL A 15 -19.45 -14.85 5.04
CA VAL A 15 -18.93 -13.47 5.00
C VAL A 15 -17.47 -13.54 5.45
N PHE A 16 -16.57 -13.88 4.52
CA PHE A 16 -15.15 -13.63 4.73
C PHE A 16 -14.87 -12.23 4.22
N SER A 17 -14.75 -11.29 5.14
CA SER A 17 -14.01 -10.07 4.88
C SER A 17 -12.62 -10.33 5.41
N ALA A 18 -11.64 -10.49 4.50
CA ALA A 18 -10.23 -10.52 4.85
C ALA A 18 -9.86 -9.17 5.49
N ASN A 19 -10.14 -9.02 6.77
CA ASN A 19 -9.73 -7.85 7.55
C ASN A 19 -8.28 -8.07 7.94
N LEU A 20 -7.38 -7.86 6.99
CA LEU A 20 -5.97 -7.72 7.32
C LEU A 20 -5.82 -6.39 8.06
N SER A 21 -5.79 -6.46 9.39
CA SER A 21 -5.63 -5.27 10.25
C SER A 21 -4.17 -4.83 10.40
N ALA A 22 -3.22 -5.62 9.88
CA ALA A 22 -1.79 -5.35 9.96
C ALA A 22 -1.27 -4.71 8.67
N ASN A 23 -0.28 -3.81 8.82
CA ASN A 23 0.44 -3.25 7.69
C ASN A 23 1.15 -4.36 6.90
N LEU A 24 0.98 -4.36 5.59
CA LEU A 24 1.56 -5.36 4.70
C LEU A 24 3.01 -5.05 4.28
N LEU A 25 3.43 -3.80 4.44
CA LEU A 25 4.79 -3.38 4.14
C LEU A 25 5.76 -3.90 5.20
N ILE A 26 6.90 -4.41 4.75
CA ILE A 26 8.03 -4.72 5.63
C ILE A 26 8.82 -3.43 5.86
N ASN A 27 9.27 -3.18 7.10
CA ASN A 27 10.08 -1.98 7.39
C ASN A 27 9.43 -0.66 6.89
N PRO A 28 8.16 -0.36 7.24
CA PRO A 28 7.44 0.80 6.70
C PRO A 28 8.01 2.16 7.14
N GLY A 29 8.76 2.19 8.25
CA GLY A 29 9.44 3.38 8.76
C GLY A 29 10.88 3.53 8.29
N PHE A 30 11.42 2.59 7.51
CA PHE A 30 12.83 2.58 7.08
C PHE A 30 13.86 2.44 8.23
N GLU A 31 13.46 1.89 9.37
CA GLU A 31 14.31 1.71 10.55
C GLU A 31 15.46 0.74 10.34
N THR A 32 15.30 -0.20 9.40
CA THR A 32 16.38 -1.07 8.92
C THR A 32 16.87 -0.62 7.53
N GLY A 33 16.87 0.68 7.29
CA GLY A 33 17.23 1.28 6.01
C GLY A 33 16.27 0.91 4.88
N LEU A 34 16.80 0.49 3.73
CA LEU A 34 16.01 0.07 2.56
C LEU A 34 15.74 -1.45 2.52
N ASP A 35 16.01 -2.19 3.61
CA ASP A 35 15.70 -3.62 3.66
C ASP A 35 14.20 -3.85 3.43
N GLY A 36 13.89 -4.74 2.48
CA GLY A 36 12.53 -5.02 2.03
C GLY A 36 12.00 -4.06 0.96
N TRP A 37 12.68 -2.94 0.69
CA TRP A 37 12.29 -1.97 -0.34
C TRP A 37 13.13 -2.09 -1.60
N GLN A 38 12.47 -2.05 -2.75
CA GLN A 38 13.12 -1.76 -4.02
C GLN A 38 13.27 -0.24 -4.17
N SER A 39 14.28 0.20 -4.90
CA SER A 39 14.51 1.62 -5.11
C SER A 39 15.07 1.94 -6.49
N SER A 40 14.77 3.12 -7.00
CA SER A 40 15.36 3.71 -8.19
C SER A 40 15.83 5.14 -7.90
N GLY A 41 16.83 5.60 -8.67
CA GLY A 41 17.44 6.89 -8.46
C GLY A 41 18.25 6.97 -7.16
N ASN A 42 18.30 8.16 -6.56
CA ASN A 42 19.14 8.44 -5.40
C ASN A 42 18.36 8.36 -4.07
N ALA A 43 17.62 7.26 -3.85
CA ALA A 43 16.99 7.00 -2.56
C ALA A 43 18.06 6.80 -1.47
N LYS A 44 17.89 7.49 -0.34
CA LYS A 44 18.79 7.45 0.82
C LYS A 44 17.98 7.52 2.11
N ILE A 45 18.62 7.13 3.21
CA ILE A 45 18.05 7.20 4.55
C ILE A 45 18.58 8.44 5.25
N ARG A 46 17.70 9.10 5.99
CA ARG A 46 18.03 10.27 6.79
C ARG A 46 17.35 10.18 8.14
N VAL A 47 17.98 10.80 9.13
CA VAL A 47 17.59 10.73 10.54
C VAL A 47 17.24 12.09 11.15
N SER A 48 17.45 13.19 10.41
CA SER A 48 17.21 14.54 10.91
C SER A 48 17.09 15.55 9.77
N ASN A 49 16.50 16.72 10.08
CA ASN A 49 16.27 17.85 9.18
C ASN A 49 15.65 17.46 7.82
N PRO A 50 14.32 17.32 7.72
CA PRO A 50 13.33 17.29 8.82
C PRO A 50 13.46 16.06 9.74
N LEU A 51 12.84 16.12 10.92
CA LEU A 51 12.77 14.94 11.80
C LEU A 51 11.86 13.85 11.17
N PRO A 52 12.17 12.56 11.40
CA PRO A 52 11.25 11.47 11.08
C PRO A 52 9.88 11.70 11.69
N HIS A 53 8.82 11.27 11.00
CA HIS A 53 7.45 11.32 11.54
C HIS A 53 7.29 10.38 12.75
N ASP A 54 7.91 9.21 12.68
CA ASP A 54 7.99 8.20 13.73
C ASP A 54 9.37 7.54 13.65
N GLY A 55 9.81 6.89 14.72
CA GLY A 55 11.10 6.22 14.77
C GLY A 55 12.30 7.16 14.59
N GLU A 56 13.38 6.64 14.02
CA GLU A 56 14.64 7.36 13.81
C GLU A 56 14.94 7.66 12.34
N ASN A 57 14.24 7.02 11.40
CA ASN A 57 14.61 7.03 9.99
C ASN A 57 13.46 7.49 9.08
N TYR A 58 13.83 8.02 7.91
CA TYR A 58 12.93 8.16 6.76
C TYR A 58 13.72 8.13 5.45
N VAL A 59 13.02 7.83 4.36
CA VAL A 59 13.59 7.88 3.01
C VAL A 59 13.54 9.30 2.44
N TYR A 60 14.61 9.71 1.76
CA TYR A 60 14.65 10.95 0.98
C TYR A 60 15.44 10.77 -0.32
N GLY A 61 15.30 11.74 -1.23
CA GLY A 61 16.09 11.82 -2.45
C GLY A 61 17.31 12.71 -2.28
N GLU A 62 18.51 12.16 -2.49
CA GLU A 62 19.76 12.93 -2.43
C GLU A 62 20.12 13.57 -3.79
N ASN A 63 20.45 14.87 -3.77
CA ASN A 63 21.05 15.63 -4.87
C ASN A 63 20.27 15.67 -6.21
N THR A 64 18.95 15.95 -6.17
CA THR A 64 18.05 16.32 -7.31
C THR A 64 17.79 15.27 -8.41
N PRO A 65 16.51 14.99 -8.79
CA PRO A 65 15.33 14.93 -7.92
C PRO A 65 14.31 13.84 -8.33
N LEU A 66 14.75 12.67 -8.80
CA LEU A 66 13.84 11.56 -9.09
C LEU A 66 14.34 10.32 -8.36
N PHE A 67 13.65 9.98 -7.28
CA PHE A 67 13.79 8.68 -6.64
C PHE A 67 12.41 8.06 -6.49
N SER A 68 12.38 6.74 -6.38
CA SER A 68 11.19 6.02 -5.96
C SER A 68 11.63 4.86 -5.09
N VAL A 69 10.80 4.52 -4.12
CA VAL A 69 10.91 3.26 -3.38
C VAL A 69 9.57 2.56 -3.44
N TRP A 70 9.58 1.24 -3.57
CA TRP A 70 8.36 0.44 -3.64
C TRP A 70 8.58 -0.96 -3.06
N GLN A 71 7.48 -1.64 -2.75
CA GLN A 71 7.46 -3.07 -2.45
C GLN A 71 6.37 -3.72 -3.30
N ASP A 72 6.73 -4.82 -3.94
CA ASP A 72 5.76 -5.72 -4.55
C ASP A 72 5.19 -6.64 -3.47
N ILE A 73 3.86 -6.63 -3.29
CA ILE A 73 3.18 -7.41 -2.26
C ILE A 73 2.42 -8.54 -2.96
N SER A 74 2.91 -9.76 -2.79
CA SER A 74 2.18 -10.95 -3.19
C SER A 74 1.01 -11.18 -2.22
N LEU A 75 -0.23 -11.02 -2.71
CA LEU A 75 -1.43 -11.18 -1.88
C LEU A 75 -1.63 -12.64 -1.47
N SER A 76 -1.24 -13.61 -2.30
CA SER A 76 -1.31 -15.03 -1.96
C SER A 76 -0.42 -15.39 -0.78
N ASP A 77 0.72 -14.71 -0.63
CA ASP A 77 1.66 -14.92 0.49
C ASP A 77 1.14 -14.32 1.80
N LYS A 78 0.04 -13.57 1.73
CA LYS A 78 -0.67 -12.95 2.85
C LYS A 78 -1.99 -13.63 3.14
N ASP A 79 -2.17 -14.85 2.63
CA ASP A 79 -3.40 -15.65 2.75
C ASP A 79 -4.64 -14.93 2.19
N ILE A 80 -4.46 -13.97 1.28
CA ILE A 80 -5.55 -13.33 0.55
C ILE A 80 -5.81 -14.14 -0.71
N LEU A 81 -7.00 -14.74 -0.80
CA LEU A 81 -7.37 -15.62 -1.90
C LEU A 81 -7.84 -14.80 -3.10
N PHE A 82 -7.52 -15.26 -4.31
CA PHE A 82 -8.01 -14.65 -5.55
C PHE A 82 -9.54 -14.57 -5.60
N SER A 83 -10.25 -15.54 -5.01
CA SER A 83 -11.70 -15.51 -4.89
C SER A 83 -12.25 -14.33 -4.08
N ASP A 84 -11.49 -13.82 -3.11
CA ASP A 84 -11.88 -12.65 -2.31
C ASP A 84 -11.69 -11.35 -3.11
N ILE A 85 -10.68 -11.33 -3.98
CA ILE A 85 -10.41 -10.23 -4.91
C ILE A 85 -11.51 -10.21 -6.00
N ASP A 86 -11.79 -11.36 -6.61
CA ASP A 86 -12.75 -11.49 -7.71
C ASP A 86 -14.19 -11.20 -7.29
N THR A 87 -14.52 -11.39 -6.00
CA THR A 87 -15.82 -11.04 -5.42
C THR A 87 -15.93 -9.56 -5.02
N GLY A 88 -14.87 -8.77 -5.21
CA GLY A 88 -14.83 -7.35 -4.86
C GLY A 88 -14.73 -7.06 -3.36
N ASN A 89 -14.33 -8.06 -2.56
CA ASN A 89 -14.27 -7.94 -1.11
C ASN A 89 -12.92 -7.41 -0.59
N LEU A 90 -11.95 -7.18 -1.49
CA LEU A 90 -10.66 -6.59 -1.13
C LEU A 90 -10.76 -5.06 -1.08
N ASN A 91 -10.53 -4.49 0.10
CA ASN A 91 -10.31 -3.05 0.27
C ASN A 91 -8.84 -2.79 0.59
N VAL A 92 -8.18 -1.97 -0.23
CA VAL A 92 -6.78 -1.59 -0.03
C VAL A 92 -6.73 -0.20 0.61
N ILE A 93 -6.37 -0.16 1.88
CA ILE A 93 -6.10 1.08 2.62
C ILE A 93 -4.60 1.32 2.55
N PHE A 94 -4.18 2.47 2.00
CA PHE A 94 -2.77 2.84 1.87
C PHE A 94 -2.56 4.29 2.27
N GLY A 95 -1.34 4.59 2.73
CA GLY A 95 -1.01 5.87 3.31
C GLY A 95 0.47 6.01 3.62
N GLY A 96 0.87 7.20 4.03
CA GLY A 96 2.21 7.49 4.50
C GLY A 96 2.37 8.96 4.81
N TRP A 97 3.45 9.29 5.51
CA TRP A 97 3.78 10.65 5.89
C TRP A 97 4.86 11.20 4.97
N GLN A 98 4.65 12.43 4.51
CA GLN A 98 5.62 13.16 3.71
C GLN A 98 5.87 14.51 4.39
N SER A 99 7.12 14.94 4.37
CA SER A 99 7.56 16.21 4.93
C SER A 99 8.61 16.83 4.03
N GLY A 100 8.77 18.13 4.10
CA GLY A 100 9.79 18.89 3.40
C GLY A 100 10.07 20.19 4.12
N TRP A 101 11.13 20.88 3.72
CA TRP A 101 11.44 22.20 4.28
C TRP A 101 10.46 23.25 3.76
N GLY A 102 10.09 24.21 4.60
CA GLY A 102 9.17 25.29 4.23
C GLY A 102 9.66 26.18 3.07
N THR A 103 10.94 26.11 2.70
CA THR A 103 11.54 26.84 1.57
C THR A 103 11.71 26.00 0.31
N GLN A 104 11.45 24.69 0.37
CA GLN A 104 11.57 23.76 -0.76
C GLN A 104 10.18 23.25 -1.16
N HIS A 105 9.98 23.04 -2.46
CA HIS A 105 8.71 22.60 -3.05
C HIS A 105 8.91 21.28 -3.79
N ASP A 106 9.53 20.31 -3.10
CA ASP A 106 9.71 18.96 -3.65
C ASP A 106 8.34 18.29 -3.78
N ASN A 107 8.02 17.80 -4.97
CA ASN A 107 6.76 17.13 -5.21
C ASN A 107 6.92 15.63 -4.92
N GLY A 108 6.00 15.08 -4.14
CA GLY A 108 5.97 13.66 -3.80
C GLY A 108 4.60 13.05 -4.06
N LYS A 109 4.56 11.75 -4.35
CA LYS A 109 3.31 11.02 -4.59
C LYS A 109 3.39 9.63 -3.97
N ILE A 110 2.34 9.24 -3.26
CA ILE A 110 2.14 7.88 -2.77
C ILE A 110 1.01 7.26 -3.60
N SER A 111 1.28 6.10 -4.18
CA SER A 111 0.33 5.37 -5.01
C SER A 111 0.41 3.87 -4.79
N VAL A 112 -0.68 3.19 -5.09
CA VAL A 112 -0.74 1.73 -5.22
C VAL A 112 -1.16 1.38 -6.65
N SER A 113 -0.54 0.35 -7.20
CA SER A 113 -0.92 -0.25 -8.47
C SER A 113 -1.26 -1.71 -8.23
N LEU A 114 -2.34 -2.17 -8.85
CA LEU A 114 -2.82 -3.54 -8.78
C LEU A 114 -2.46 -4.22 -10.10
N PHE A 115 -1.93 -5.44 -10.01
CA PHE A 115 -1.48 -6.21 -11.15
C PHE A 115 -2.18 -7.57 -11.19
N ASP A 116 -2.41 -8.08 -12.40
CA ASP A 116 -2.82 -9.47 -12.60
C ASP A 116 -1.64 -10.44 -12.52
N SER A 117 -1.91 -11.74 -12.72
CA SER A 117 -0.88 -12.79 -12.70
C SER A 117 0.17 -12.68 -13.82
N ASN A 118 -0.07 -11.86 -14.84
CA ASN A 118 0.88 -11.59 -15.92
C ASN A 118 1.67 -10.29 -15.67
N MET A 119 1.56 -9.70 -14.48
CA MET A 119 2.11 -8.39 -14.12
C MET A 119 1.59 -7.24 -15.00
N SER A 120 0.39 -7.39 -15.57
CA SER A 120 -0.30 -6.29 -16.23
C SER A 120 -1.05 -5.46 -15.21
N ALA A 121 -0.89 -4.13 -15.24
CA ALA A 121 -1.63 -3.25 -14.35
C ALA A 121 -3.13 -3.30 -14.68
N ILE A 122 -3.95 -3.62 -13.70
CA ILE A 122 -5.41 -3.72 -13.81
C ILE A 122 -6.13 -2.57 -13.08
N GLY A 123 -5.41 -1.82 -12.25
CA GLY A 123 -5.97 -0.68 -11.53
C GLY A 123 -4.97 -0.06 -10.58
N GLY A 124 -5.43 0.93 -9.82
CA GLY A 124 -4.61 1.60 -8.82
C GLY A 124 -5.29 2.83 -8.27
N ALA A 125 -4.65 3.41 -7.25
CA ALA A 125 -5.08 4.64 -6.64
C ALA A 125 -3.85 5.45 -6.20
N SER A 126 -4.04 6.75 -6.01
CA SER A 126 -3.00 7.61 -5.47
C SER A 126 -3.56 8.66 -4.54
N LEU A 127 -2.76 9.01 -3.52
CA LEU A 127 -3.01 10.19 -2.71
C LEU A 127 -2.76 11.47 -3.53
N PRO A 128 -3.30 12.62 -3.09
CA PRO A 128 -2.91 13.92 -3.64
C PRO A 128 -1.38 14.10 -3.61
N ASN A 129 -0.86 14.88 -4.56
CA ASN A 129 0.56 15.21 -4.56
C ASN A 129 0.91 16.01 -3.30
N PHE A 130 2.02 15.64 -2.68
CA PHE A 130 2.64 16.43 -1.63
C PHE A 130 3.31 17.67 -2.26
N PHE A 131 3.08 18.83 -1.63
CA PHE A 131 3.24 20.19 -2.19
C PHE A 131 2.48 20.44 -3.50
N GLN A 132 1.18 20.71 -3.39
CA GLN A 132 0.37 21.25 -4.49
C GLN A 132 0.27 22.79 -4.34
N ILE A 133 0.85 23.56 -5.27
CA ILE A 133 0.52 24.98 -5.38
C ILE A 133 -0.90 25.05 -5.95
N ILE A 134 -1.88 25.36 -5.09
CA ILE A 134 -3.22 25.73 -5.57
C ILE A 134 -3.09 27.17 -6.06
N LEU A 135 -2.97 27.35 -7.38
CA LEU A 135 -3.19 28.65 -7.99
C LEU A 135 -4.70 28.93 -7.92
N GLY A 136 -5.09 29.80 -6.99
CA GLY A 136 -6.43 30.38 -6.93
C GLY A 136 -6.62 31.50 -7.94
#